data_AF-A0A318G024-F1
#
_entry.id   AF-A0A318G024-F1
#
_cell.length_a   1.000
_cell.length_b   1.000
_cell.length_c   1.000
_cell.angle_alpha   90.00
_cell.angle_beta   90.00
_cell.angle_gamma   90.00
#
_symmetry.space_group_name_H-M   'P 1'
#
loop_
_entity.id
_entity.type
_entity.pdbx_description
1 polymer ?
#
loop_
_entity_poly.entity_id
_entity_poly.type
_entity_poly.pdbx_seq_one_letter_code
_entity_poly.pdbx_strand_id
1 'polypeptide(L)'
;MQTRKNEIWVGVFLLVALLAALFVCLKAANVTSLRTEPTYRLYATFDNIGGLKARSPVRIGGVVVGRVADITLDPKTYLPRVALDIDERYNHIPDTSSLAIRTSGLLGEQYLAMNIGFEDPELGTSILKDGGTIQDTKSAMVLEDLIGQFLYNSKGSDNKNSGDEPAAEESHTDATQPAGTTH
;
A
#
# COMPACT_ATOMS: atom_id res chain seq x y z
N MET A 1 24.07 52.42 39.12
CA MET A 1 23.69 52.77 37.72
C MET A 1 23.87 51.63 36.69
N GLN A 2 24.30 50.41 37.07
CA GLN A 2 24.52 49.31 36.10
C GLN A 2 23.32 48.39 35.82
N THR A 3 22.28 48.38 36.67
CA THR A 3 21.14 47.45 36.57
C THR A 3 20.34 47.60 35.26
N ARG A 4 20.07 48.84 34.82
CA ARG A 4 19.33 49.10 33.57
C ARG A 4 20.05 48.59 32.32
N LYS A 5 21.38 48.58 32.31
CA LYS A 5 22.17 48.06 31.18
C LYS A 5 22.02 46.54 31.06
N ASN A 6 22.02 45.84 32.19
CA ASN A 6 21.85 44.39 32.25
C ASN A 6 20.42 43.98 31.88
N GLU A 7 19.41 44.72 32.34
CA GLU A 7 18.00 44.49 31.97
C GLU A 7 17.77 44.58 30.46
N ILE A 8 18.35 45.59 29.79
CA ILE A 8 18.27 45.73 28.33
C ILE A 8 18.98 44.57 27.61
N TRP A 9 20.15 44.15 28.09
CA TRP A 9 20.89 43.02 27.52
C TRP A 9 20.14 41.70 27.64
N VAL A 10 19.48 41.45 28.77
CA VAL A 10 18.62 40.28 28.97
C VAL A 10 17.41 40.34 28.04
N GLY A 11 16.79 41.51 27.86
CA GLY A 11 15.71 41.72 26.91
C GLY A 11 16.11 41.42 25.46
N VAL A 12 17.27 41.94 25.02
CA VAL A 12 17.82 41.65 23.69
C VAL A 12 18.14 40.17 23.53
N PHE A 13 18.74 39.54 24.54
CA PHE A 13 19.03 38.10 24.50
C PHE A 13 17.75 37.27 24.37
N LEU A 14 16.71 37.58 25.15
CA LEU A 14 15.41 36.91 25.03
C LEU A 14 14.76 37.15 23.67
N LEU A 15 14.84 38.36 23.13
CA LEU A 15 14.30 38.68 21.81
C LEU A 15 15.01 37.87 20.71
N VAL A 16 16.34 37.79 20.76
CA VAL A 16 17.12 37.00 19.80
C VAL A 16 16.81 35.51 19.93
N ALA A 17 16.69 34.99 21.15
CA ALA A 17 16.31 33.60 21.39
C ALA A 17 14.90 33.29 20.86
N LEU A 18 13.93 34.20 21.05
CA LEU A 18 12.58 34.08 20.52
C LEU A 18 12.59 34.06 18.98
N LEU A 19 13.33 34.98 18.35
CA LEU A 19 13.43 35.05 16.89
C LEU A 19 14.13 33.81 16.31
N ALA A 20 15.17 33.30 16.97
CA ALA A 20 15.84 32.07 16.58
C ALA A 20 14.90 30.86 16.69
N ALA A 21 14.14 30.76 17.78
CA ALA A 21 13.14 29.71 17.96
C ALA A 21 12.05 29.80 16.87
N LEU A 22 11.53 31.00 16.60
CA LEU A 22 10.55 31.23 15.54
C LEU A 22 11.10 30.81 14.17
N PHE A 23 12.35 31.19 13.85
CA PHE A 23 12.99 30.83 12.58
C PHE A 23 13.14 29.32 12.41
N VAL A 24 13.57 28.62 13.47
CA VAL A 24 13.67 27.15 13.45
C VAL A 24 12.29 26.53 13.30
N CYS A 25 11.28 26.99 14.04
CA CYS A 25 9.91 26.48 13.93
C CYS A 25 9.33 26.66 12.52
N LEU A 26 9.45 27.85 11.92
CA LEU A 26 8.93 28.10 10.57
C LEU A 26 9.66 27.28 9.51
N LYS A 27 10.99 27.10 9.64
CA LYS A 27 11.78 26.30 8.72
C LYS A 27 11.51 24.80 8.87
N ALA A 28 11.38 24.32 10.10
CA ALA A 28 11.16 22.91 10.41
C ALA A 28 9.71 22.47 10.13
N ALA A 29 8.73 23.34 10.37
CA ALA A 29 7.31 23.03 10.14
C ALA A 29 6.93 22.94 8.66
N ASN A 30 7.84 23.29 7.73
CA ASN A 30 7.58 23.33 6.30
C ASN A 30 6.23 24.03 6.02
N VAL A 31 6.14 25.30 6.43
CA VAL A 31 4.92 26.14 6.51
C VAL A 31 4.04 26.15 5.26
N THR A 32 4.55 25.73 4.10
CA THR A 32 3.77 25.48 2.89
C THR A 32 2.68 24.40 3.09
N SER A 33 2.88 23.44 4.00
CA SER A 33 1.90 22.39 4.33
C SER A 33 0.73 22.87 5.19
N LEU A 34 0.74 24.12 5.67
CA LEU A 34 -0.36 24.73 6.43
C LEU A 34 -1.41 25.38 5.52
N ARG A 35 -1.16 25.49 4.21
CA ARG A 35 -2.20 25.83 3.26
C ARG A 35 -3.10 24.61 3.10
N THR A 36 -4.28 24.68 3.71
CA THR A 36 -5.39 23.77 3.40
C THR A 36 -5.88 24.12 2.00
N GLU A 37 -5.26 23.51 0.98
CA GLU A 37 -5.91 23.47 -0.32
C GLU A 37 -7.18 22.62 -0.18
N PRO A 38 -8.27 22.98 -0.90
CA PRO A 38 -9.48 22.21 -0.85
C PRO A 38 -9.22 20.83 -1.47
N THR A 39 -9.71 19.79 -0.79
CA THR A 39 -9.56 18.39 -1.19
C THR A 39 -10.92 17.72 -1.22
N TYR A 40 -11.09 16.72 -2.08
CA TYR A 40 -12.25 15.83 -2.07
C TYR A 40 -11.84 14.42 -1.65
N ARG A 41 -12.81 13.69 -1.07
CA ARG A 41 -12.59 12.40 -0.43
C ARG A 41 -12.87 11.26 -1.41
N LEU A 42 -11.90 10.37 -1.59
CA LEU A 42 -12.08 9.09 -2.27
C LEU A 42 -11.86 7.93 -1.30
N TYR A 43 -12.41 6.78 -1.64
CA TYR A 43 -12.27 5.55 -0.87
C TYR A 43 -11.67 4.43 -1.72
N ALA A 44 -10.91 3.56 -1.08
CA ALA A 44 -10.40 2.35 -1.67
C ALA A 44 -10.37 1.25 -0.61
N THR A 45 -10.59 0.01 -1.01
CA THR A 45 -10.55 -1.15 -0.11
C THR A 45 -9.38 -2.02 -0.52
N PHE A 46 -8.58 -2.51 0.42
CA PHE A 46 -7.44 -3.39 0.13
C PHE A 46 -7.57 -4.66 0.96
N ASP A 47 -6.99 -5.76 0.49
CA ASP A 47 -6.89 -6.98 1.29
C ASP A 47 -5.79 -6.87 2.35
N ASN A 48 -4.69 -6.24 1.98
CA ASN A 48 -3.56 -5.99 2.88
C ASN A 48 -2.95 -4.62 2.60
N ILE A 49 -2.94 -3.78 3.64
CA ILE A 49 -2.38 -2.43 3.59
C ILE A 49 -0.89 -2.37 3.94
N GLY A 50 -0.32 -3.47 4.45
CA GLY A 50 1.06 -3.52 4.92
C GLY A 50 1.36 -2.47 5.99
N GLY A 51 2.37 -1.64 5.72
CA GLY A 51 2.81 -0.53 6.57
C GLY A 51 2.26 0.84 6.15
N LEU A 52 1.17 0.89 5.37
CA LEU A 52 0.51 2.14 5.00
C LEU A 52 -0.08 2.81 6.24
N LYS A 53 0.08 4.14 6.35
CA LYS A 53 -0.36 4.92 7.50
C LYS A 53 -1.09 6.18 7.07
N ALA A 54 -1.81 6.79 8.01
CA ALA A 54 -2.36 8.12 7.81
C ALA A 54 -1.25 9.11 7.41
N ARG A 55 -1.60 10.06 6.53
CA ARG A 55 -0.71 11.01 5.85
C ARG A 55 0.28 10.42 4.84
N SER A 56 0.27 9.11 4.57
CA SER A 56 1.03 8.56 3.45
C SER A 56 0.64 9.26 2.14
N PRO A 57 1.60 9.58 1.26
CA PRO A 57 1.30 10.32 0.04
C PRO A 57 0.57 9.45 -0.99
N VAL A 58 -0.34 10.07 -1.74
CA VAL A 58 -0.94 9.51 -2.96
C VAL A 58 -0.24 10.15 -4.15
N ARG A 59 0.25 9.33 -5.08
CA ARG A 59 1.06 9.79 -6.21
C ARG A 59 0.49 9.31 -7.54
N ILE A 60 0.44 10.21 -8.53
CA ILE A 60 0.21 9.89 -9.94
C ILE A 60 1.52 10.12 -10.69
N GLY A 61 2.06 9.10 -11.35
CA GLY A 61 3.31 9.22 -12.12
C GLY A 61 4.52 9.70 -11.29
N GLY A 62 4.49 9.54 -9.97
CA GLY A 62 5.53 10.02 -9.04
C GLY A 62 5.27 11.41 -8.43
N VAL A 63 4.27 12.16 -8.90
CA VAL A 63 3.89 13.47 -8.35
C VAL A 63 2.85 13.28 -7.25
N VAL A 64 3.02 13.95 -6.11
CA VAL A 64 2.05 13.91 -5.00
C VAL A 64 0.81 14.71 -5.37
N VAL A 65 -0.35 14.07 -5.29
CA VAL A 65 -1.66 14.64 -5.65
C VAL A 65 -2.67 14.63 -4.50
N GLY A 66 -2.29 14.04 -3.37
CA GLY A 66 -3.14 13.87 -2.21
C GLY A 66 -2.45 13.08 -1.12
N ARG A 67 -3.20 12.75 -0.06
CA ARG A 67 -2.72 11.98 1.09
C ARG A 67 -3.79 11.04 1.62
N VAL A 68 -3.35 9.98 2.28
CA VAL A 68 -4.22 9.12 3.08
C VAL A 68 -4.73 9.94 4.26
N ALA A 69 -6.04 10.08 4.35
CA ALA A 69 -6.70 10.79 5.43
C ALA A 69 -6.85 9.88 6.66
N ASP A 70 -7.37 8.68 6.44
CA ASP A 70 -7.67 7.73 7.51
C ASP A 70 -7.69 6.28 6.99
N ILE A 71 -7.52 5.32 7.89
CA ILE A 71 -7.54 3.89 7.61
C ILE A 71 -8.43 3.21 8.64
N THR A 72 -9.47 2.53 8.18
CA THR A 72 -10.45 1.86 9.01
C THR A 72 -10.62 0.40 8.58
N LEU A 73 -11.15 -0.43 9.46
CA LEU A 73 -11.51 -1.81 9.12
C LEU A 73 -13.03 -1.87 8.95
N ASP A 74 -13.52 -2.35 7.80
CA ASP A 74 -14.95 -2.54 7.61
C ASP A 74 -15.43 -3.69 8.52
N PRO A 75 -16.41 -3.48 9.41
CA PRO A 75 -16.84 -4.50 10.38
C PRO A 75 -17.61 -5.67 9.75
N LYS A 76 -18.05 -5.55 8.49
CA LYS A 76 -18.80 -6.60 7.78
C LYS A 76 -17.89 -7.49 6.96
N THR A 77 -16.99 -6.88 6.19
CA THR A 77 -16.08 -7.61 5.30
C THR A 77 -14.73 -7.92 5.95
N TYR A 78 -14.40 -7.23 7.06
CA TYR A 78 -13.07 -7.26 7.68
C TYR A 78 -11.94 -6.87 6.73
N LEU A 79 -12.26 -6.10 5.68
CA LEU A 79 -11.27 -5.55 4.76
C LEU A 79 -10.90 -4.12 5.17
N PRO A 80 -9.60 -3.76 5.14
CA PRO A 80 -9.15 -2.39 5.31
C PRO A 80 -9.76 -1.44 4.27
N ARG A 81 -10.47 -0.43 4.75
CA ARG A 81 -10.98 0.70 3.96
C ARG A 81 -10.12 1.93 4.20
N VAL A 82 -9.48 2.41 3.15
CA VAL A 82 -8.59 3.57 3.13
C VAL A 82 -9.34 4.77 2.58
N ALA A 83 -9.27 5.88 3.31
CA ALA A 83 -9.85 7.16 2.96
C ALA A 83 -8.76 8.11 2.44
N LEU A 84 -8.97 8.74 1.30
CA LEU A 84 -7.97 9.52 0.57
C LEU A 84 -8.46 10.96 0.38
N ASP A 85 -7.65 11.94 0.75
CA ASP A 85 -7.88 13.34 0.40
C ASP A 85 -7.05 13.65 -0.86
N ILE A 86 -7.74 13.93 -1.97
CA ILE A 86 -7.14 14.31 -3.26
C ILE A 86 -7.35 15.80 -3.48
N ASP A 87 -6.32 16.52 -3.92
CA ASP A 87 -6.41 17.96 -4.16
C ASP A 87 -7.42 18.24 -5.29
N GLU A 88 -8.32 19.23 -5.12
CA GLU A 88 -9.38 19.55 -6.08
C GLU A 88 -8.87 19.95 -7.47
N ARG A 89 -7.62 20.43 -7.56
CA ARG A 89 -6.93 20.69 -8.83
C ARG A 89 -6.78 19.44 -9.72
N TYR A 90 -6.92 18.24 -9.15
CA TYR A 90 -6.86 16.95 -9.83
C TYR A 90 -8.22 16.22 -9.75
N ASN A 91 -9.28 16.86 -10.24
CA ASN A 91 -10.66 16.36 -10.17
C ASN A 91 -11.10 15.54 -11.41
N HIS A 92 -10.18 15.20 -12.31
CA HIS A 92 -10.47 14.48 -13.55
C HIS A 92 -9.85 13.09 -13.51
N ILE A 93 -10.34 12.26 -12.57
CA ILE A 93 -9.88 10.89 -12.35
C ILE A 93 -11.02 9.94 -12.75
N PRO A 94 -10.85 9.15 -13.83
CA PRO A 94 -11.84 8.14 -14.22
C PRO A 94 -12.00 7.04 -13.16
N ASP A 95 -13.21 6.50 -13.03
CA ASP A 95 -13.54 5.37 -12.16
C ASP A 95 -12.84 4.05 -12.53
N THR A 96 -12.33 3.95 -13.76
CA THR A 96 -11.46 2.88 -14.26
C THR A 96 -10.02 2.96 -13.77
N SER A 97 -9.66 3.99 -13.00
CA SER A 97 -8.32 4.15 -12.42
C SER A 97 -8.03 3.09 -11.36
N SER A 98 -6.75 2.79 -11.15
CA SER A 98 -6.31 1.80 -10.17
C SER A 98 -5.40 2.40 -9.11
N LEU A 99 -5.40 1.81 -7.91
CA LEU A 99 -4.45 2.12 -6.85
C LEU A 99 -3.61 0.91 -6.48
N ALA A 100 -2.31 1.13 -6.29
CA ALA A 100 -1.40 0.13 -5.79
C ALA A 100 -0.62 0.66 -4.58
N ILE A 101 -0.50 -0.14 -3.53
CA ILE A 101 0.40 0.19 -2.43
C ILE A 101 1.83 -0.17 -2.86
N ARG A 102 2.72 0.83 -2.83
CA ARG A 102 4.14 0.66 -3.19
C ARG A 102 5.03 1.18 -2.07
N THR A 103 6.24 0.65 -2.01
CA THR A 103 7.29 1.12 -1.10
C THR A 103 8.23 2.08 -1.84
N SER A 104 8.62 3.17 -1.18
CA SER A 104 9.60 4.09 -1.75
C SER A 104 11.00 3.48 -1.66
N GLY A 105 11.51 2.94 -2.77
CA GLY A 105 12.78 2.20 -2.76
C GLY A 105 12.67 0.90 -1.96
N LEU A 106 13.77 0.46 -1.32
CA LEU A 106 13.80 -0.79 -0.57
C LEU A 106 13.32 -0.66 0.89
N LEU A 107 13.67 0.45 1.54
CA LEU A 107 13.47 0.67 2.99
C LEU A 107 12.60 1.90 3.30
N GLY A 108 12.08 2.57 2.28
CA GLY A 108 11.30 3.78 2.48
C GLY A 108 9.88 3.50 2.97
N GLU A 109 9.14 4.57 3.17
CA GLU A 109 7.73 4.46 3.54
C GLU A 109 6.85 4.00 2.38
N GLN A 110 5.72 3.40 2.76
CA GLN A 110 4.68 3.02 1.82
C GLN A 110 3.85 4.23 1.40
N TYR A 111 3.49 4.24 0.12
CA TYR A 111 2.68 5.25 -0.53
C TYR A 111 1.68 4.59 -1.47
N LEU A 112 0.65 5.34 -1.86
CA LEU A 112 -0.30 4.90 -2.86
C LEU A 112 0.10 5.42 -4.22
N ALA A 113 0.33 4.50 -5.16
CA ALA A 113 0.53 4.80 -6.56
C ALA A 113 -0.82 4.67 -7.29
N MET A 114 -1.32 5.78 -7.79
CA MET A 114 -2.53 5.83 -8.61
C MET A 114 -2.14 5.79 -10.09
N ASN A 115 -2.72 4.86 -10.84
CA ASN A 115 -2.62 4.82 -12.29
C ASN A 115 -3.95 5.27 -12.88
N ILE A 116 -3.89 6.24 -13.78
CA ILE A 116 -5.08 6.81 -14.41
C ILE A 116 -5.60 5.83 -15.45
N GLY A 117 -6.87 5.49 -15.32
CA GLY A 117 -7.59 4.64 -16.26
C GLY A 117 -7.95 5.37 -17.55
N PHE A 118 -8.71 4.71 -18.41
CA PHE A 118 -9.25 5.33 -19.62
C PHE A 118 -10.61 5.97 -19.33
N GLU A 119 -10.89 7.06 -20.03
CA GLU A 119 -12.22 7.65 -20.10
C GLU A 119 -12.81 7.34 -21.47
N ASP A 120 -13.94 6.65 -21.46
CA ASP A 120 -14.76 6.41 -22.64
C ASP A 120 -16.24 6.59 -22.25
N PRO A 121 -16.86 7.72 -22.66
CA PRO A 121 -18.27 7.99 -22.40
C PRO A 121 -19.21 6.98 -23.07
N GLU A 122 -18.80 6.36 -24.18
CA GLU A 122 -19.61 5.36 -24.89
C GLU A 122 -19.64 4.02 -24.13
N LEU A 123 -18.60 3.74 -23.34
CA LEU A 123 -18.51 2.60 -22.45
C LEU A 123 -19.07 2.88 -21.03
N GLY A 124 -19.63 4.06 -20.80
CA GLY A 124 -20.27 4.42 -19.53
C GLY A 124 -19.29 4.69 -18.38
N THR A 125 -18.03 5.03 -18.69
CA THR A 125 -17.06 5.45 -17.67
C THR A 125 -17.47 6.80 -17.06
N SER A 126 -17.14 7.00 -15.79
CA SER A 126 -17.49 8.24 -15.08
C SER A 126 -16.28 8.81 -14.34
N ILE A 127 -16.32 10.13 -14.11
CA ILE A 127 -15.32 10.80 -13.30
C ILE A 127 -15.68 10.65 -11.82
N LEU A 128 -14.72 10.22 -11.02
CA LEU A 128 -14.87 10.07 -9.59
C LEU A 128 -15.10 11.43 -8.93
N LYS A 129 -16.14 11.47 -8.09
CA LYS A 129 -16.51 12.64 -7.29
C LYS A 129 -16.23 12.37 -5.81
N ASP A 130 -16.47 13.38 -4.98
CA ASP A 130 -16.43 13.23 -3.52
C ASP A 130 -17.30 12.04 -3.06
N GLY A 131 -16.72 11.20 -2.22
CA GLY A 131 -17.30 9.92 -1.77
C GLY A 131 -17.12 8.75 -2.73
N GLY A 132 -16.51 8.97 -3.91
CA GLY A 132 -16.26 7.94 -4.91
C GLY A 132 -15.36 6.82 -4.39
N THR A 133 -15.57 5.60 -4.90
CA THR A 133 -14.78 4.43 -4.52
C THR A 133 -14.02 3.87 -5.72
N ILE A 134 -12.71 3.71 -5.56
CA ILE A 134 -11.85 3.07 -6.55
C ILE A 134 -11.88 1.57 -6.30
N GLN A 135 -12.26 0.81 -7.32
CA GLN A 135 -12.49 -0.62 -7.23
C GLN A 135 -11.24 -1.44 -7.58
N ASP A 136 -10.42 -0.98 -8.54
CA ASP A 136 -9.20 -1.69 -8.89
C ASP A 136 -8.05 -1.34 -7.93
N THR A 137 -7.87 -2.18 -6.93
CA THR A 137 -6.86 -2.01 -5.89
C THR A 137 -5.86 -3.16 -5.88
N LYS A 138 -4.57 -2.84 -5.79
CA LYS A 138 -3.48 -3.79 -5.62
C LYS A 138 -2.88 -3.64 -4.22
N SER A 139 -3.07 -4.67 -3.41
CA SER A 139 -2.60 -4.76 -2.03
C SER A 139 -1.07 -4.70 -1.94
N ALA A 140 -0.57 -4.39 -0.74
CA ALA A 140 0.86 -4.39 -0.47
C ALA A 140 1.44 -5.80 -0.64
N MET A 141 2.65 -5.89 -1.21
CA MET A 141 3.39 -7.15 -1.23
C MET A 141 4.05 -7.37 0.14
N VAL A 142 3.88 -8.57 0.67
CA VAL A 142 4.53 -9.05 1.89
C VAL A 142 5.76 -9.84 1.46
N LEU A 143 6.94 -9.52 2.01
CA LEU A 143 8.21 -10.10 1.56
C LEU A 143 8.23 -11.62 1.77
N GLU A 144 7.61 -12.06 2.85
CA GLU A 144 7.43 -13.45 3.25
C GLU A 144 6.71 -14.25 2.16
N ASP A 145 5.66 -13.68 1.55
CA ASP A 145 4.90 -14.32 0.47
C ASP A 145 5.76 -14.46 -0.79
N LEU A 146 6.59 -13.45 -1.09
CA LEU A 146 7.50 -13.47 -2.25
C LEU A 146 8.59 -14.53 -2.08
N ILE A 147 9.17 -14.65 -0.88
CA ILE A 147 10.16 -15.68 -0.57
C ILE A 147 9.52 -17.06 -0.68
N GLY A 148 8.32 -17.25 -0.14
CA GLY A 148 7.56 -18.49 -0.24
C GLY A 148 7.31 -18.90 -1.70
N GLN A 149 6.84 -17.95 -2.52
CA GLN A 149 6.60 -18.19 -3.94
C GLN A 149 7.89 -18.52 -4.70
N PHE A 150 9.00 -17.86 -4.38
CA PHE A 150 10.31 -18.14 -4.99
C PHE A 150 10.82 -19.55 -4.65
N LEU A 151 10.83 -19.93 -3.37
CA LEU A 151 11.29 -21.25 -2.93
C LEU A 151 10.45 -22.38 -3.51
N TYR A 152 9.14 -22.20 -3.59
CA TYR A 152 8.23 -23.20 -4.16
C TYR A 152 8.43 -23.34 -5.67
N ASN A 153 8.54 -22.23 -6.39
CA ASN A 153 8.79 -22.24 -7.83
C ASN A 153 10.16 -22.83 -8.17
N SER A 154 11.19 -22.60 -7.35
CA SER A 154 12.51 -23.20 -7.52
C SER A 154 12.52 -24.71 -7.29
N LYS A 155 11.62 -25.25 -6.46
CA LYS A 155 11.53 -26.70 -6.19
C LYS A 155 10.70 -27.46 -7.23
N GLY A 156 9.84 -26.75 -7.97
CA GLY A 156 9.00 -27.32 -9.04
C GLY A 156 9.72 -27.56 -10.38
N SER A 157 10.93 -27.05 -10.56
CA SER A 157 11.73 -27.18 -11.79
C SER A 157 12.67 -28.40 -11.82
N ASP A 158 12.94 -29.04 -10.68
CA ASP A 158 13.90 -30.16 -10.61
C ASP A 158 13.24 -31.56 -10.71
N ASN A 159 11.91 -31.66 -10.73
CA ASN A 159 11.20 -32.95 -10.67
C ASN A 159 10.49 -33.35 -11.98
N LYS A 160 11.05 -32.99 -13.14
CA LYS A 160 10.51 -33.38 -14.47
C LYS A 160 11.49 -34.15 -15.37
N ASN A 161 12.57 -34.70 -14.82
CA ASN A 161 13.43 -35.61 -15.58
C ASN A 161 14.10 -36.65 -14.67
N SER A 162 13.33 -37.66 -14.29
CA SER A 162 13.86 -38.97 -13.91
C SER A 162 12.82 -39.96 -14.42
N GLY A 163 13.09 -40.50 -15.60
CA GLY A 163 12.34 -41.64 -16.09
C GLY A 163 12.60 -42.83 -15.16
N ASP A 164 11.54 -43.49 -14.77
CA ASP A 164 11.61 -44.90 -14.42
C ASP A 164 10.70 -45.64 -15.41
N GLU A 165 11.35 -46.38 -16.31
CA GLU A 165 10.72 -47.44 -17.07
C GLU A 165 10.15 -48.50 -16.11
N PRO A 166 9.03 -49.15 -16.45
CA PRO A 166 8.48 -50.23 -15.65
C PRO A 166 9.36 -51.47 -15.82
N ALA A 167 10.03 -51.89 -14.74
CA ALA A 167 10.61 -53.23 -14.68
C ALA A 167 9.46 -54.24 -14.71
N ALA A 168 9.40 -55.02 -15.79
CA ALA A 168 8.58 -56.20 -15.91
C ALA A 168 9.03 -57.25 -14.89
N GLU A 169 8.13 -57.63 -13.97
CA GLU A 169 8.17 -58.92 -13.29
C GLU A 169 6.86 -59.64 -13.59
N GLU A 170 6.90 -60.50 -14.61
CA GLU A 170 5.95 -61.58 -14.76
C GLU A 170 6.31 -62.73 -13.82
N SER A 171 5.27 -63.46 -13.41
CA SER A 171 5.26 -64.80 -12.81
C SER A 171 5.46 -64.91 -11.31
N HIS A 172 4.34 -64.83 -10.57
CA HIS A 172 3.95 -65.90 -9.66
C HIS A 172 2.42 -66.03 -9.64
N THR A 173 1.93 -66.98 -10.42
CA THR A 173 0.63 -67.63 -10.22
C THR A 173 0.62 -68.32 -8.87
N ASP A 174 -0.20 -67.85 -7.94
CA ASP A 174 -0.87 -68.73 -6.98
C ASP A 174 -2.20 -68.11 -6.54
N ALA A 175 -3.24 -68.45 -7.31
CA ALA A 175 -4.63 -68.26 -6.91
C ALA A 175 -5.21 -69.66 -6.69
N THR A 176 -5.10 -70.17 -5.47
CA THR A 176 -5.94 -71.29 -5.01
C THR A 176 -6.87 -70.76 -3.92
N GLN A 177 -8.11 -70.54 -4.33
CA GLN A 177 -9.24 -70.13 -3.48
C GLN A 177 -9.75 -71.34 -2.67
N PRO A 178 -10.20 -71.17 -1.41
CA PRO A 178 -10.65 -72.28 -0.59
C PRO A 178 -12.14 -72.57 -0.81
N ALA A 179 -12.53 -73.84 -0.83
CA ALA A 179 -13.80 -74.34 -0.30
C ALA A 179 -13.85 -75.87 -0.42
N GLY A 180 -13.99 -76.55 0.73
CA GLY A 180 -14.27 -77.97 0.76
C GLY A 180 -15.71 -78.30 0.36
N THR A 181 -15.92 -79.50 -0.16
CA THR A 181 -17.14 -80.27 0.07
C THR A 181 -16.90 -81.76 -0.21
N THR A 182 -17.16 -82.56 0.84
CA THR A 182 -17.76 -83.92 0.85
C THR A 182 -17.03 -85.18 0.38
N HIS A 183 -17.12 -86.15 1.32
CA HIS A 183 -16.92 -87.61 1.30
C HIS A 183 -15.50 -88.18 1.43
#